data_AF-A0A484N6U2-F1
#
_entry.id   AF-A0A484N6U2-F1
#
_cell.length_a   1.000
_cell.length_b   1.000
_cell.length_c   1.000
_cell.angle_alpha   90.00
_cell.angle_beta   90.00
_cell.angle_gamma   90.00
#
_symmetry.space_group_name_H-M   'P 1'
#
loop_
_entity.id
_entity.type
_entity.pdbx_description
1 polymer ?
#
loop_
_entity_poly.entity_id
_entity_poly.type
_entity_poly.pdbx_seq_one_letter_code
_entity_poly.pdbx_strand_id
1 'polypeptide(L)'
;MEFEEFAIPDDQPAGETGGSQTNTARTFPVNPETVEILDEEEPQDDRSKGKEKEKTGRRTKNVATTHPSYAKKRARSDPEPAGQTIEEAFVNLGLRLKEVSSAAIPVLIPLLLFENLTGLIFPFVQAGEIGPLTADRLGLGSPSEFARLTKEKEEMALILKSQADELIRLSGLAGAMKTEISQLNEENGRLMDEVSEAKREMTEKEENFPGRAAAWVEENKAEASRVLTASLEATMESFRLLYREPEGKKMITAVGSFGFKCGQKKDRAASHRILLKRDPAFTAASYSLAPIPEEEPTPPFPLD
;
A
#
# COMPACT_ATOMS: atom_id res chain seq x y z
N MET A 1 39.34 0.63 25.79
CA MET A 1 39.80 2.02 25.56
C MET A 1 40.31 2.52 26.90
N GLU A 2 41.62 2.56 27.08
CA GLU A 2 42.26 3.04 28.31
C GLU A 2 42.22 4.57 28.28
N PHE A 3 41.60 5.18 29.29
CA PHE A 3 41.61 6.63 29.43
C PHE A 3 42.87 7.00 30.22
N GLU A 4 43.76 7.73 29.55
CA GLU A 4 44.97 8.29 30.17
C GLU A 4 44.56 9.29 31.25
N GLU A 5 44.97 9.00 32.49
CA GLU A 5 44.67 9.76 33.68
C GLU A 5 45.36 11.14 33.62
N PHE A 6 44.56 12.21 33.51
CA PHE A 6 45.08 13.56 33.56
C PHE A 6 45.46 13.89 35.01
N ALA A 7 46.76 13.85 35.32
CA ALA A 7 47.28 14.26 36.62
C ALA A 7 47.20 15.78 36.78
N ILE A 8 46.46 16.24 37.79
CA ILE A 8 46.43 17.64 38.19
C ILE A 8 47.70 17.93 39.00
N PRO A 9 48.53 18.94 38.65
CA PRO A 9 49.72 19.28 39.43
C PRO A 9 49.33 19.80 40.82
N ASP A 10 50.08 19.41 41.85
CA ASP A 10 49.93 19.95 43.20
C ASP A 10 50.37 21.43 43.24
N ASP A 11 49.48 22.30 43.73
CA ASP A 11 49.76 23.72 43.97
C ASP A 11 50.73 23.91 45.15
N GLN A 12 51.89 24.52 44.89
CA GLN A 12 52.75 25.14 45.91
C GLN A 12 52.21 26.53 46.32
N PRO A 13 52.44 27.00 47.56
CA PRO A 13 51.72 28.15 48.10
C PRO A 13 52.27 29.51 47.65
N ALA A 14 51.32 30.39 47.35
CA ALA A 14 51.29 31.87 47.39
C ALA A 14 52.61 32.65 47.21
N GLY A 15 52.69 33.38 46.10
CA GLY A 15 53.54 34.56 45.92
C GLY A 15 52.70 35.74 45.40
N GLU A 16 52.87 36.89 46.04
CA GLU A 16 52.12 38.15 45.86
C GLU A 16 52.30 38.83 44.49
N THR A 17 51.47 39.87 44.27
CA THR A 17 51.48 40.95 43.25
C THR A 17 50.77 40.62 41.94
N GLY A 18 49.89 41.46 41.37
CA GLY A 18 49.36 42.77 41.71
C GLY A 18 48.42 43.25 40.58
N GLY A 19 47.57 44.25 40.85
CA GLY A 19 47.04 45.16 39.82
C GLY A 19 45.69 44.83 39.15
N SER A 20 44.63 45.39 39.73
CA SER A 20 43.45 46.05 39.11
C SER A 20 43.13 45.85 37.62
N GLN A 21 41.89 45.43 37.31
CA GLN A 21 40.93 46.28 36.58
C GLN A 21 39.51 45.68 36.62
N THR A 22 38.60 46.39 37.29
CA THR A 22 37.16 46.29 37.07
C THR A 22 36.82 46.77 35.66
N ASN A 23 35.89 46.10 34.95
CA ASN A 23 34.77 46.76 34.25
C ASN A 23 33.77 45.81 33.56
N THR A 24 32.50 46.01 33.94
CA THR A 24 31.26 46.01 33.15
C THR A 24 30.71 44.73 32.52
N ALA A 25 29.55 44.33 33.02
CA ALA A 25 28.54 43.54 32.33
C ALA A 25 28.12 44.21 31.01
N ARG A 26 28.10 43.44 29.91
CA ARG A 26 27.45 43.83 28.65
C ARG A 26 26.42 42.77 28.27
N THR A 27 25.16 43.17 28.39
CA THR A 27 23.99 42.51 27.79
C THR A 27 23.96 42.87 26.30
N PHE A 28 23.78 41.88 25.42
CA PHE A 28 23.55 42.11 23.99
C PHE A 28 22.04 42.01 23.68
N PRO A 29 21.48 42.95 22.90
CA PRO A 29 20.09 42.86 22.44
C PRO A 29 19.97 41.84 21.28
N VAL A 30 18.92 41.02 21.34
CA VAL A 30 18.51 40.08 20.29
C VAL A 30 17.69 40.83 19.24
N ASN A 31 18.12 40.80 17.98
CA ASN A 31 17.31 41.16 16.82
C ASN A 31 16.69 39.87 16.24
N PRO A 32 15.36 39.77 16.06
CA PRO A 32 14.75 38.68 15.31
C PRO A 32 14.78 39.02 13.81
N GLU A 33 15.73 38.46 13.08
CA GLU A 33 15.71 38.49 11.61
C GLU A 33 14.90 37.28 11.09
N THR A 34 13.88 37.58 10.29
CA THR A 34 12.96 36.61 9.69
C THR A 34 13.63 36.06 8.43
N VAL A 35 13.93 34.76 8.40
CA VAL A 35 14.47 34.11 7.20
C VAL A 35 13.32 33.41 6.48
N GLU A 36 12.98 33.93 5.30
CA GLU A 36 12.10 33.31 4.32
C GLU A 36 12.77 32.06 3.74
N ILE A 37 12.02 30.95 3.70
CA ILE A 37 12.45 29.70 3.07
C ILE A 37 11.99 29.77 1.61
N LEU A 38 12.95 29.87 0.69
CA LEU A 38 12.74 29.68 -0.75
C LEU A 38 13.28 28.29 -1.11
N ASP A 39 12.36 27.40 -1.46
CA ASP A 39 12.63 26.05 -1.97
C ASP A 39 13.05 26.12 -3.45
N GLU A 40 14.30 25.76 -3.73
CA GLU A 40 14.85 25.35 -5.04
C GLU A 40 15.95 24.32 -4.70
N GLU A 41 16.24 23.22 -5.40
CA GLU A 41 15.89 22.67 -6.72
C GLU A 41 16.48 21.23 -6.74
N GLU A 42 15.82 20.29 -7.41
CA GLU A 42 16.23 18.88 -7.59
C GLU A 42 17.34 18.76 -8.67
N PRO A 43 18.27 17.76 -8.61
CA PRO A 43 19.59 17.90 -9.23
C PRO A 43 19.65 17.58 -10.74
N GLN A 44 20.53 18.30 -11.43
CA GLN A 44 20.93 18.07 -12.82
C GLN A 44 21.80 16.81 -12.98
N ASP A 45 21.56 16.05 -14.06
CA ASP A 45 22.47 15.05 -14.62
C ASP A 45 23.01 15.51 -16.00
N ASP A 46 24.25 15.15 -16.24
CA ASP A 46 25.22 15.79 -17.11
C ASP A 46 25.21 15.17 -18.53
N ARG A 47 25.27 16.02 -19.57
CA ARG A 47 26.14 15.87 -20.78
C ARG A 47 25.69 16.76 -21.94
N SER A 48 26.48 17.80 -22.16
CA SER A 48 26.42 18.73 -23.29
C SER A 48 27.11 18.19 -24.55
N LYS A 49 26.42 18.27 -25.71
CA LYS A 49 27.00 18.77 -26.99
C LYS A 49 25.90 19.45 -27.80
N GLY A 50 25.92 20.77 -27.82
CA GLY A 50 24.99 21.60 -28.58
C GLY A 50 25.44 21.84 -30.03
N LYS A 51 24.47 21.87 -30.93
CA LYS A 51 24.45 22.74 -32.11
C LYS A 51 23.01 23.27 -32.31
N GLU A 52 22.83 24.49 -31.84
CA GLU A 52 22.19 25.62 -32.52
C GLU A 52 21.18 25.32 -33.64
N LYS A 53 19.90 25.68 -33.42
CA LYS A 53 19.16 26.61 -34.30
C LYS A 53 17.81 27.02 -33.72
N GLU A 54 17.69 28.32 -33.54
CA GLU A 54 16.48 29.12 -33.45
C GLU A 54 15.43 28.73 -34.52
N LYS A 55 14.17 28.54 -34.09
CA LYS A 55 12.97 28.90 -34.87
C LYS A 55 11.68 28.77 -34.05
N THR A 56 11.09 29.93 -33.78
CA THR A 56 9.66 30.27 -33.84
C THR A 56 8.66 29.12 -33.83
N GLY A 57 7.86 29.01 -32.77
CA GLY A 57 6.73 28.10 -32.72
C GLY A 57 6.00 28.13 -31.38
N ARG A 58 5.21 29.17 -31.13
CA ARG A 58 4.22 29.20 -30.05
C ARG A 58 3.24 28.04 -30.26
N ARG A 59 3.39 26.97 -29.48
CA ARG A 59 2.47 25.83 -29.44
C ARG A 59 2.17 25.49 -27.99
N THR A 60 1.10 26.08 -27.47
CA THR A 60 0.41 25.64 -26.26
C THR A 60 -0.09 24.20 -26.47
N LYS A 61 0.46 23.24 -25.72
CA LYS A 61 -0.15 21.92 -25.55
C LYS A 61 -1.20 22.04 -24.44
N ASN A 62 -2.47 22.01 -24.81
CA ASN A 62 -3.54 21.75 -23.86
C ASN A 62 -3.46 20.28 -23.44
N VAL A 63 -3.14 20.03 -22.18
CA VAL A 63 -3.36 18.72 -21.54
C VAL A 63 -4.81 18.69 -21.07
N ALA A 64 -5.60 17.82 -21.68
CA ALA A 64 -6.96 17.54 -21.27
C ALA A 64 -6.93 16.41 -20.22
N THR A 65 -6.98 16.77 -18.94
CA THR A 65 -7.33 15.82 -17.86
C THR A 65 -8.23 16.52 -16.83
N THR A 66 -9.46 16.83 -17.25
CA THR A 66 -10.55 17.15 -16.31
C THR A 66 -11.49 15.95 -16.26
N HIS A 67 -11.28 15.08 -15.26
CA HIS A 67 -12.26 14.06 -14.88
C HIS A 67 -13.49 14.75 -14.27
N PRO A 68 -14.71 14.51 -14.78
CA PRO A 68 -15.91 15.13 -14.24
C PRO A 68 -16.51 14.22 -13.16
N SER A 69 -16.06 14.33 -11.90
CA SER A 69 -16.75 13.59 -10.82
C SER A 69 -16.72 14.19 -9.41
N TYR A 70 -16.32 15.46 -9.22
CA TYR A 70 -16.29 16.06 -7.86
C TYR A 70 -17.22 17.25 -7.61
N ALA A 71 -18.08 17.64 -8.56
CA ALA A 71 -18.89 18.86 -8.44
C ALA A 71 -20.42 18.65 -8.52
N LYS A 72 -20.94 17.46 -8.17
CA LYS A 72 -22.39 17.24 -8.17
C LYS A 72 -22.84 16.33 -7.03
N LYS A 73 -23.15 16.96 -5.89
CA LYS A 73 -24.44 16.84 -5.15
C LYS A 73 -24.28 17.28 -3.68
N ARG A 74 -24.40 18.58 -3.42
CA ARG A 74 -25.23 19.04 -2.29
C ARG A 74 -26.63 19.27 -2.84
N ALA A 75 -27.48 18.23 -2.83
CA ALA A 75 -28.92 18.37 -2.95
C ALA A 75 -29.60 17.02 -2.68
N ARG A 76 -30.31 16.98 -1.54
CA ARG A 76 -31.36 16.06 -1.12
C ARG A 76 -31.03 14.56 -1.00
N SER A 77 -31.14 14.14 0.26
CA SER A 77 -31.25 12.81 0.84
C SER A 77 -32.07 11.81 0.02
N ASP A 78 -31.47 10.65 -0.26
CA ASP A 78 -32.10 9.33 -0.35
C ASP A 78 -31.15 8.35 0.37
N PRO A 79 -31.66 7.38 1.16
CA PRO A 79 -30.80 6.50 1.95
C PRO A 79 -30.07 5.49 1.05
N GLU A 80 -28.76 5.38 1.27
CA GLU A 80 -27.88 4.31 0.76
C GLU A 80 -28.53 2.92 0.98
N PRO A 81 -28.61 2.03 -0.03
CA PRO A 81 -28.82 0.63 0.26
C PRO A 81 -27.52 0.10 0.90
N ALA A 82 -27.64 -0.37 2.13
CA ALA A 82 -26.57 -0.99 2.90
C ALA A 82 -25.70 -1.89 2.01
N GLY A 83 -24.38 -1.74 2.13
CA GLY A 83 -23.40 -2.53 1.39
C GLY A 83 -23.69 -4.02 1.55
N GLN A 84 -24.19 -4.62 0.47
CA GLN A 84 -24.56 -6.02 0.43
C GLN A 84 -23.28 -6.85 0.57
N THR A 85 -23.21 -7.72 1.58
CA THR A 85 -22.03 -8.57 1.77
C THR A 85 -21.96 -9.61 0.66
N ILE A 86 -20.77 -10.14 0.38
CA ILE A 86 -20.57 -11.15 -0.68
C ILE A 86 -21.49 -12.36 -0.45
N GLU A 87 -21.69 -12.77 0.81
CA GLU A 87 -22.60 -13.85 1.18
C GLU A 87 -24.06 -13.54 0.83
N GLU A 88 -24.53 -12.31 1.09
CA GLU A 88 -25.88 -11.88 0.72
C GLU A 88 -26.07 -11.86 -0.80
N ALA A 89 -25.04 -11.50 -1.57
CA ALA A 89 -25.08 -11.55 -3.03
C ALA A 89 -25.23 -12.99 -3.55
N PHE A 90 -24.53 -13.96 -2.96
CA PHE A 90 -24.66 -15.38 -3.32
C PHE A 90 -26.04 -15.95 -2.95
N VAL A 91 -26.58 -15.58 -1.79
CA VAL A 91 -27.93 -15.98 -1.37
C VAL A 91 -28.99 -15.40 -2.32
N ASN A 92 -28.85 -14.12 -2.70
CA ASN A 92 -29.76 -13.48 -3.66
C ASN A 92 -29.66 -14.10 -5.06
N LEU A 93 -28.45 -14.44 -5.50
CA LEU A 93 -28.24 -15.15 -6.77
C LEU A 93 -28.89 -16.53 -6.74
N GLY A 94 -28.76 -17.27 -5.63
CA GLY A 94 -29.42 -18.57 -5.42
C GLY A 94 -30.95 -18.47 -5.44
N LEU A 95 -31.52 -17.43 -4.82
CA LEU A 95 -32.96 -17.14 -4.87
C LEU A 95 -33.44 -16.81 -6.28
N ARG A 96 -32.69 -15.97 -7.01
CA ARG A 96 -33.02 -15.63 -8.41
C ARG A 96 -32.90 -16.84 -9.34
N LEU A 97 -31.93 -17.73 -9.12
CA LEU A 97 -31.79 -18.98 -9.88
C LEU A 97 -32.94 -19.96 -9.59
N LYS A 98 -33.45 -19.99 -8.36
CA LYS A 98 -34.66 -20.76 -7.99
C LYS A 98 -35.94 -20.21 -8.63
N GLU A 99 -36.02 -18.89 -8.77
CA GLU A 99 -37.14 -18.21 -9.42
C GLU A 99 -37.13 -18.44 -10.94
N VAL A 100 -35.95 -18.37 -11.56
CA VAL A 100 -35.75 -18.68 -12.99
C VAL A 100 -35.93 -20.17 -13.26
N SER A 101 -35.54 -21.08 -12.36
CA SER A 101 -35.77 -22.51 -12.54
C SER A 101 -37.26 -22.87 -12.46
N SER A 102 -38.04 -22.27 -11.56
CA SER A 102 -39.50 -22.46 -11.51
C SER A 102 -40.21 -21.91 -12.76
N ALA A 103 -39.67 -20.88 -13.42
CA ALA A 103 -40.20 -20.34 -14.66
C ALA A 103 -39.70 -21.08 -15.91
N ALA A 104 -38.50 -21.68 -15.87
CA ALA A 104 -37.90 -22.40 -17.00
C ALA A 104 -38.40 -23.85 -17.12
N ILE A 105 -38.76 -24.51 -16.01
CA ILE A 105 -39.31 -25.88 -16.01
C ILE A 105 -40.57 -26.03 -16.89
N PRO A 106 -41.58 -25.14 -16.86
CA PRO A 106 -42.73 -25.23 -17.76
C PRO A 106 -42.43 -24.86 -19.23
N VAL A 107 -41.24 -24.31 -19.55
CA VAL A 107 -40.81 -23.97 -20.92
C VAL A 107 -39.93 -25.09 -21.52
N LEU A 108 -39.12 -25.76 -20.70
CA LEU A 108 -38.24 -26.86 -21.12
C LEU A 108 -39.00 -28.18 -21.31
N ILE A 109 -40.05 -28.44 -20.52
CA ILE A 109 -40.87 -29.66 -20.65
C ILE A 109 -41.59 -29.73 -22.02
N PRO A 110 -42.22 -28.65 -22.54
CA PRO A 110 -42.74 -28.64 -23.91
C PRO A 110 -41.68 -28.84 -24.98
N LEU A 111 -40.47 -28.26 -24.85
CA LEU A 111 -39.40 -28.43 -25.83
C LEU A 111 -38.89 -29.88 -25.90
N LEU A 112 -38.72 -30.54 -24.75
CA LEU A 112 -38.29 -31.94 -24.68
C LEU A 112 -39.36 -32.93 -25.15
N LEU A 113 -40.65 -32.59 -24.98
CA LEU A 113 -41.76 -33.36 -25.57
C LEU A 113 -41.92 -33.11 -27.07
N PHE A 114 -41.60 -31.91 -27.57
CA PHE A 114 -41.69 -31.58 -29.00
C PHE A 114 -40.65 -32.33 -29.84
N GLU A 115 -39.42 -32.50 -29.34
CA GLU A 115 -38.40 -33.34 -29.99
C GLU A 115 -38.78 -34.84 -30.03
N ASN A 116 -39.50 -35.33 -29.01
CA ASN A 116 -39.99 -36.71 -29.00
C ASN A 116 -41.25 -36.90 -29.87
N LEU A 117 -42.06 -35.86 -30.04
CA LEU A 117 -43.28 -35.92 -30.86
C LEU A 117 -42.99 -35.82 -32.36
N THR A 118 -41.93 -35.11 -32.77
CA THR A 118 -41.48 -35.09 -34.16
C THR A 118 -40.95 -36.44 -34.63
N GLY A 119 -40.37 -37.27 -33.74
CA GLY A 119 -39.97 -38.64 -34.06
C GLY A 119 -41.14 -39.63 -34.24
N LEU A 120 -42.28 -39.39 -33.59
CA LEU A 120 -43.44 -40.29 -33.62
C LEU A 120 -44.47 -39.93 -34.72
N ILE A 121 -44.51 -38.68 -35.18
CA ILE A 121 -45.46 -38.21 -36.21
C ILE A 121 -44.87 -38.27 -37.63
N PHE A 122 -43.55 -38.33 -37.79
CA PHE A 122 -42.90 -38.31 -39.12
C PHE A 122 -43.16 -39.51 -40.05
N PRO A 123 -43.50 -40.75 -39.61
CA PRO A 123 -43.80 -41.81 -40.56
C PRO A 123 -45.21 -41.73 -41.16
N PHE A 124 -46.11 -40.87 -40.65
CA PHE A 124 -47.46 -40.72 -41.21
C PHE A 124 -47.55 -39.74 -42.39
N VAL A 125 -46.55 -38.88 -42.60
CA VAL A 125 -46.54 -37.89 -43.69
C VAL A 125 -45.85 -38.41 -44.95
N GLN A 126 -45.14 -39.55 -44.88
CA GLN A 126 -44.40 -40.14 -45.99
C GLN A 126 -45.18 -41.19 -46.81
N ALA A 127 -46.50 -41.30 -46.61
CA ALA A 127 -47.37 -42.23 -47.35
C ALA A 127 -48.48 -41.51 -48.16
N GLY A 128 -48.16 -40.33 -48.69
CA GLY A 128 -49.09 -39.51 -49.46
C GLY A 128 -48.45 -38.86 -50.67
N GLU A 129 -47.90 -39.65 -51.59
CA GLU A 129 -47.68 -39.20 -52.97
C GLU A 129 -49.04 -38.87 -53.60
N ILE A 130 -49.48 -37.62 -53.45
CA ILE A 130 -50.61 -37.10 -54.20
C ILE A 130 -50.10 -36.78 -55.60
N GLY A 131 -50.22 -37.79 -56.47
CA GLY A 131 -50.11 -37.61 -57.92
C GLY A 131 -51.13 -36.59 -58.45
N PRO A 132 -50.97 -36.12 -59.70
CA PRO A 132 -51.66 -34.95 -60.25
C PRO A 132 -53.13 -35.21 -60.64
N LEU A 133 -53.89 -35.95 -59.83
CA LEU A 133 -55.25 -36.40 -60.14
C LEU A 133 -56.27 -36.17 -59.00
N THR A 134 -56.05 -35.19 -58.12
CA THR A 134 -57.06 -34.83 -57.10
C THR A 134 -57.36 -33.33 -56.96
N ALA A 135 -56.80 -32.48 -57.83
CA ALA A 135 -57.07 -31.05 -57.80
C ALA A 135 -58.56 -30.70 -58.08
N ASP A 136 -59.29 -31.53 -58.83
CA ASP A 136 -60.67 -31.24 -59.22
C ASP A 136 -61.75 -31.60 -58.19
N ARG A 137 -61.38 -32.12 -57.00
CA ARG A 137 -62.37 -32.64 -56.03
C ARG A 137 -62.31 -32.06 -54.63
N LEU A 138 -61.40 -31.14 -54.37
CA LEU A 138 -61.36 -30.35 -53.14
C LEU A 138 -61.58 -28.90 -53.57
N GLY A 139 -62.76 -28.34 -53.30
CA GLY A 139 -63.14 -26.95 -53.63
C GLY A 139 -62.25 -25.94 -52.92
N LEU A 140 -61.00 -25.86 -53.36
CA LEU A 140 -60.00 -24.90 -52.98
C LEU A 140 -60.02 -23.81 -54.06
N GLY A 141 -60.08 -22.57 -53.59
CA GLY A 141 -60.55 -21.42 -54.34
C GLY A 141 -59.79 -21.10 -55.62
N SER A 142 -60.31 -20.09 -56.32
CA SER A 142 -59.81 -19.50 -57.56
C SER A 142 -58.27 -19.49 -57.66
N PRO A 143 -57.67 -19.57 -58.87
CA PRO A 143 -56.21 -19.55 -59.08
C PRO A 143 -55.42 -18.47 -58.29
N SER A 144 -56.09 -17.37 -57.91
CA SER A 144 -55.58 -16.32 -57.03
C SER A 144 -55.26 -16.75 -55.59
N GLU A 145 -56.04 -17.65 -54.98
CA GLU A 145 -55.83 -18.14 -53.60
C GLU A 145 -54.63 -19.09 -53.53
N PHE A 146 -54.49 -19.95 -54.54
CA PHE A 146 -53.34 -20.84 -54.67
C PHE A 146 -52.03 -20.06 -54.84
N ALA A 147 -52.03 -19.02 -55.68
CA ALA A 147 -50.87 -18.14 -55.87
C ALA A 147 -50.49 -17.35 -54.60
N ARG A 148 -51.47 -16.97 -53.78
CA ARG A 148 -51.23 -16.31 -52.50
C ARG A 148 -50.59 -17.26 -51.49
N LEU A 149 -51.11 -18.48 -51.37
CA LEU A 149 -50.60 -19.50 -50.47
C LEU A 149 -49.17 -19.93 -50.83
N THR A 150 -48.84 -20.02 -52.12
CA THR A 150 -47.47 -20.33 -52.55
C THR A 150 -46.49 -19.23 -52.15
N LYS A 151 -46.88 -17.96 -52.26
CA LYS A 151 -46.04 -16.83 -51.84
C LYS A 151 -45.84 -16.80 -50.32
N GLU A 152 -46.90 -17.04 -49.54
CA GLU A 152 -46.82 -17.12 -48.08
C GLU A 152 -45.90 -18.28 -47.65
N LYS A 153 -45.98 -19.43 -48.32
CA LYS A 153 -45.07 -20.57 -48.10
C LYS A 153 -43.60 -20.19 -48.36
N GLU A 154 -43.33 -19.43 -49.41
CA GLU A 154 -41.98 -18.94 -49.71
C GLU A 154 -41.46 -17.94 -48.65
N GLU A 155 -42.31 -17.02 -48.21
CA GLU A 155 -41.98 -16.06 -47.12
C GLU A 155 -41.69 -16.80 -45.80
N MET A 156 -42.52 -17.79 -45.45
CA MET A 156 -42.31 -18.64 -44.27
C MET A 156 -41.00 -19.43 -44.36
N ALA A 157 -40.64 -19.93 -45.55
CA ALA A 157 -39.37 -20.63 -45.75
C ALA A 157 -38.16 -19.70 -45.55
N LEU A 158 -38.24 -18.44 -45.98
CA LEU A 158 -37.18 -17.44 -45.75
C LEU A 158 -37.04 -17.10 -44.26
N ILE A 159 -38.15 -16.94 -43.53
CA ILE A 159 -38.14 -16.69 -42.08
C ILE A 159 -37.50 -17.85 -41.33
N LEU A 160 -37.90 -19.10 -41.64
CA LEU A 160 -37.31 -20.28 -41.01
C LEU A 160 -35.82 -20.40 -41.26
N LYS A 161 -35.37 -20.08 -42.49
CA LYS A 161 -33.94 -20.03 -42.81
C LYS A 161 -33.21 -18.97 -41.98
N SER A 162 -33.76 -17.77 -41.87
CA SER A 162 -33.19 -16.69 -41.04
C SER A 162 -33.12 -17.07 -39.56
N GLN A 163 -34.15 -17.73 -39.03
CA GLN A 163 -34.13 -18.21 -37.63
C GLN A 163 -33.08 -19.30 -37.41
N ALA A 164 -32.92 -20.22 -38.37
CA ALA A 164 -31.87 -21.23 -38.32
C ALA A 164 -30.47 -20.60 -38.33
N ASP A 165 -30.24 -19.60 -39.17
CA ASP A 165 -28.96 -18.88 -39.24
C ASP A 165 -28.65 -18.14 -37.92
N GLU A 166 -29.64 -17.49 -37.29
CA GLU A 166 -29.46 -16.85 -35.98
C GLU A 166 -29.19 -17.86 -34.86
N LEU A 167 -29.84 -19.03 -34.88
CA LEU A 167 -29.56 -20.10 -33.91
C LEU A 167 -28.14 -20.64 -34.06
N ILE A 168 -27.64 -20.80 -35.28
CA ILE A 168 -26.25 -21.20 -35.54
C ILE A 168 -25.29 -20.14 -34.98
N ARG A 169 -25.58 -18.85 -35.21
CA ARG A 169 -24.76 -17.74 -34.68
C ARG A 169 -24.74 -17.71 -33.16
N LEU A 170 -25.90 -17.84 -32.50
CA LEU A 170 -26.01 -17.87 -31.04
C LEU A 170 -25.32 -19.10 -30.45
N SER A 171 -25.45 -20.26 -31.09
CA SER A 171 -24.73 -21.47 -30.68
C SER A 171 -23.22 -21.30 -30.77
N GLY A 172 -22.71 -20.63 -31.81
CA GLY A 172 -21.30 -20.30 -31.94
C GLY A 172 -20.80 -19.39 -30.82
N LEU A 173 -21.56 -18.33 -30.50
CA LEU A 173 -21.23 -17.42 -29.41
C LEU A 173 -21.27 -18.11 -28.04
N ALA A 174 -22.27 -18.96 -27.79
CA ALA A 174 -22.36 -19.74 -26.56
C ALA A 174 -21.16 -20.70 -26.40
N GLY A 175 -20.69 -21.29 -27.51
CA GLY A 175 -19.46 -22.09 -27.53
C GLY A 175 -18.21 -21.28 -27.15
N ALA A 176 -18.04 -20.10 -27.73
CA ALA A 176 -16.92 -19.20 -27.41
C ALA A 176 -16.95 -18.72 -25.95
N MET A 177 -18.14 -18.36 -25.44
CA MET A 177 -18.30 -18.00 -24.02
C MET A 177 -17.94 -19.17 -23.10
N LYS A 178 -18.31 -20.40 -23.45
CA LYS A 178 -17.95 -21.59 -22.66
C LYS A 178 -16.44 -21.80 -22.61
N THR A 179 -15.72 -21.57 -23.70
CA THR A 179 -14.25 -21.67 -23.72
C THR A 179 -13.61 -20.57 -22.86
N GLU A 180 -14.11 -19.35 -22.93
CA GLU A 180 -13.59 -18.23 -22.13
C GLU A 180 -13.83 -18.43 -20.63
N ILE A 181 -15.02 -18.91 -20.23
CA ILE A 181 -15.31 -19.29 -18.84
C ILE A 181 -14.35 -20.38 -18.36
N SER A 182 -14.03 -21.35 -19.21
CA SER A 182 -13.10 -22.42 -18.85
C SER A 182 -11.68 -21.88 -18.63
N GLN A 183 -11.22 -20.99 -19.51
CA GLN A 183 -9.93 -20.33 -19.39
C GLN A 183 -9.85 -19.45 -18.13
N LEU A 184 -10.86 -18.60 -17.87
CA LEU A 184 -10.89 -17.75 -16.69
C LEU A 184 -10.89 -18.55 -15.38
N ASN A 185 -11.56 -19.71 -15.35
CA ASN A 185 -11.52 -20.59 -14.19
C ASN A 185 -10.13 -21.20 -13.97
N GLU A 186 -9.44 -21.58 -15.04
CA GLU A 186 -8.05 -22.07 -14.95
C GLU A 186 -7.10 -20.97 -14.47
N GLU A 187 -7.19 -19.77 -15.05
CA GLU A 187 -6.37 -18.61 -14.65
C GLU A 187 -6.65 -18.19 -13.19
N ASN A 188 -7.92 -18.19 -12.77
CA ASN A 188 -8.28 -17.94 -11.37
C ASN A 188 -7.70 -19.00 -10.43
N GLY A 189 -7.67 -20.27 -10.84
CA GLY A 189 -7.02 -21.33 -10.08
C GLY A 189 -5.53 -21.08 -9.92
N ARG A 190 -4.83 -20.76 -11.01
CA ARG A 190 -3.40 -20.43 -10.99
C ARG A 190 -3.10 -19.21 -10.11
N LEU A 191 -3.91 -18.16 -10.21
CA LEU A 191 -3.73 -16.95 -9.38
C LEU A 191 -3.94 -17.23 -7.89
N MET A 192 -4.86 -18.13 -7.53
CA MET A 192 -5.03 -18.54 -6.13
C MET A 192 -3.79 -19.24 -5.58
N ASP A 193 -3.14 -20.07 -6.40
CA ASP A 193 -1.88 -20.73 -6.03
C ASP A 193 -0.74 -19.70 -5.90
N GLU A 194 -0.58 -18.79 -6.86
CA GLU A 194 0.43 -17.72 -6.84
C GLU A 194 0.25 -16.81 -5.60
N VAL A 195 -0.98 -16.42 -5.27
CA VAL A 195 -1.28 -15.62 -4.07
C VAL A 195 -0.95 -16.39 -2.79
N SER A 196 -1.23 -17.69 -2.77
CA SER A 196 -0.90 -18.54 -1.62
C SER A 196 0.60 -18.68 -1.43
N GLU A 197 1.35 -18.85 -2.51
CA GLU A 197 2.82 -18.89 -2.49
C GLU A 197 3.43 -17.56 -2.06
N ALA A 198 2.97 -16.44 -2.64
CA ALA A 198 3.44 -15.10 -2.29
C ALA A 198 3.20 -14.78 -0.81
N LYS A 199 2.04 -15.20 -0.27
CA LYS A 199 1.72 -15.06 1.16
C LYS A 199 2.68 -15.89 2.03
N ARG A 200 2.96 -17.13 1.64
CA ARG A 200 3.91 -18.01 2.33
C ARG A 200 5.33 -17.42 2.31
N GLU A 201 5.78 -16.91 1.17
CA GLU A 201 7.09 -16.28 1.02
C GLU A 201 7.19 -15.00 1.86
N MET A 202 6.14 -14.18 1.88
CA MET A 202 6.07 -12.98 2.73
C MET A 202 6.23 -13.36 4.20
N THR A 203 5.48 -14.36 4.68
CA THR A 203 5.58 -14.81 6.08
C THR A 203 6.97 -15.38 6.40
N GLU A 204 7.55 -16.17 5.50
CA GLU A 204 8.89 -16.74 5.67
C GLU A 204 9.96 -15.63 5.72
N LYS A 205 9.82 -14.57 4.91
CA LYS A 205 10.74 -13.42 4.93
C LYS A 205 10.60 -12.61 6.20
N GLU A 206 9.38 -12.43 6.70
CA GLU A 206 9.07 -11.72 7.93
C GLU A 206 9.62 -12.46 9.16
N GLU A 207 9.41 -13.78 9.24
CA GLU A 207 9.97 -14.62 10.32
C GLU A 207 11.50 -14.60 10.35
N ASN A 208 12.13 -14.63 9.17
CA ASN A 208 13.58 -14.61 9.06
C ASN A 208 14.21 -13.21 9.18
N PHE A 209 13.42 -12.12 9.07
CA PHE A 209 13.94 -10.76 9.07
C PHE A 209 14.65 -10.38 10.38
N PRO A 210 14.08 -10.63 11.58
CA PRO A 210 14.75 -10.30 12.84
C PRO A 210 16.11 -11.00 13.00
N GLY A 211 16.19 -12.28 12.61
CA GLY A 211 17.45 -13.04 12.66
C GLY A 211 18.51 -12.48 11.72
N ARG A 212 18.12 -12.13 10.48
CA ARG A 212 19.02 -11.48 9.52
C ARG A 212 19.45 -10.09 9.99
N ALA A 213 18.53 -9.30 10.54
CA ALA A 213 18.83 -7.97 11.08
C ALA A 213 19.81 -8.06 12.25
N ALA A 214 19.63 -9.01 13.17
CA ALA A 214 20.55 -9.24 14.29
C ALA A 214 21.95 -9.65 13.82
N ALA A 215 22.04 -10.60 12.88
CA ALA A 215 23.31 -11.03 12.30
C ALA A 215 24.03 -9.86 11.60
N TRP A 216 23.28 -9.05 10.83
CA TRP A 216 23.82 -7.87 10.19
C TRP A 216 24.35 -6.84 11.19
N VAL A 217 23.63 -6.57 12.28
CA VAL A 217 24.09 -5.66 13.33
C VAL A 217 25.40 -6.16 13.95
N GLU A 218 25.49 -7.45 14.27
CA GLU A 218 26.69 -8.02 14.89
C GLU A 218 27.92 -7.97 13.97
N GLU A 219 27.73 -8.22 12.68
CA GLU A 219 28.81 -8.13 11.68
C GLU A 219 29.25 -6.68 11.42
N ASN A 220 28.31 -5.72 11.48
CA ASN A 220 28.57 -4.34 11.06
C ASN A 220 28.81 -3.35 12.22
N LYS A 221 28.58 -3.73 13.48
CA LYS A 221 28.66 -2.78 14.62
C LYS A 221 30.01 -2.07 14.78
N ALA A 222 31.12 -2.76 14.51
CA ALA A 222 32.46 -2.18 14.64
C ALA A 222 32.74 -1.16 13.53
N GLU A 223 32.40 -1.51 12.29
CA GLU A 223 32.54 -0.62 11.13
C GLU A 223 31.61 0.58 11.24
N ALA A 224 30.34 0.35 11.61
CA ALA A 224 29.38 1.40 11.86
C ALA A 224 29.89 2.36 12.94
N SER A 225 30.35 1.85 14.08
CA SER A 225 30.92 2.70 15.14
C SER A 225 32.08 3.55 14.61
N ARG A 226 33.01 2.94 13.86
CA ARG A 226 34.15 3.66 13.27
C ARG A 226 33.72 4.77 12.32
N VAL A 227 32.76 4.51 11.44
CA VAL A 227 32.24 5.50 10.47
C VAL A 227 31.52 6.64 11.19
N LEU A 228 30.66 6.31 12.15
CA LEU A 228 29.90 7.30 12.89
C LEU A 228 30.83 8.19 13.75
N THR A 229 31.93 7.65 14.28
CA THR A 229 32.89 8.41 15.11
C THR A 229 34.14 8.86 14.36
N ALA A 230 34.15 8.81 13.02
CA ALA A 230 35.34 9.15 12.23
C ALA A 230 35.75 10.62 12.35
N SER A 231 34.77 11.52 12.49
CA SER A 231 34.98 12.95 12.71
C SER A 231 33.91 13.51 13.63
N LEU A 232 34.16 14.68 14.21
CA LEU A 232 33.16 15.38 15.03
C LEU A 232 31.88 15.67 14.23
N GLU A 233 32.03 16.10 12.98
CA GLU A 233 30.91 16.39 12.09
C GLU A 233 30.10 15.12 11.80
N ALA A 234 30.75 14.02 11.43
CA ALA A 234 30.09 12.73 11.21
C ALA A 234 29.36 12.25 12.47
N THR A 235 29.99 12.44 13.65
CA THR A 235 29.39 12.09 14.94
C THR A 235 28.14 12.91 15.21
N MET A 236 28.21 14.23 14.99
CA MET A 236 27.08 15.13 15.18
C MET A 236 25.92 14.81 14.24
N GLU A 237 26.19 14.57 12.95
CA GLU A 237 25.18 14.15 11.98
C GLU A 237 24.55 12.81 12.36
N SER A 238 25.35 11.85 12.81
CA SER A 238 24.89 10.56 13.29
C SER A 238 23.92 10.68 14.46
N PHE A 239 24.27 11.49 15.47
CA PHE A 239 23.38 11.74 16.60
C PHE A 239 22.13 12.51 16.21
N ARG A 240 22.21 13.47 15.27
CA ARG A 240 21.04 14.17 14.72
C ARG A 240 20.08 13.20 14.04
N LEU A 241 20.60 12.27 13.24
CA LEU A 241 19.83 11.22 12.58
C LEU A 241 19.14 10.33 13.62
N LEU A 242 19.89 9.79 14.59
CA LEU A 242 19.35 8.95 15.65
C LEU A 242 18.28 9.67 16.48
N TYR A 243 18.40 10.98 16.67
CA TYR A 243 17.44 11.76 17.45
C TYR A 243 16.09 11.97 16.72
N ARG A 244 16.03 11.78 15.39
CA ARG A 244 14.77 11.82 14.63
C ARG A 244 13.89 10.61 14.92
N GLU A 245 14.51 9.45 15.16
CA GLU A 245 13.79 8.22 15.46
C GLU A 245 13.35 8.17 16.95
N PRO A 246 12.11 7.76 17.26
CA PRO A 246 11.61 7.73 18.65
C PRO A 246 12.49 6.87 19.58
N GLU A 247 12.93 5.70 19.11
CA GLU A 247 13.79 4.78 19.84
C GLU A 247 15.19 5.35 20.02
N GLY A 248 15.74 5.98 18.99
CA GLY A 248 17.05 6.64 19.05
C GLY A 248 17.05 7.84 20.00
N LYS A 249 15.97 8.64 20.02
CA LYS A 249 15.77 9.72 21.00
C LYS A 249 15.74 9.21 22.44
N LYS A 250 15.03 8.10 22.70
CA LYS A 250 14.99 7.44 24.02
C LYS A 250 16.40 7.00 24.44
N MET A 251 17.12 6.32 23.54
CA MET A 251 18.50 5.87 23.77
C MET A 251 19.42 7.05 24.11
N ILE A 252 19.46 8.09 23.29
CA ILE A 252 20.34 9.25 23.50
C ILE A 252 20.01 9.93 24.83
N THR A 253 18.73 10.06 25.17
CA THR A 253 18.29 10.66 26.44
C THR A 253 18.74 9.81 27.64
N ALA A 254 18.66 8.48 27.54
CA ALA A 254 19.11 7.57 28.59
C ALA A 254 20.64 7.66 28.80
N VAL A 255 21.42 7.68 27.71
CA VAL A 255 22.88 7.85 27.76
C VAL A 255 23.26 9.20 28.36
N GLY A 256 22.62 10.29 27.91
CA GLY A 256 22.87 11.63 28.44
C GLY A 256 22.53 11.75 29.93
N SER A 257 21.39 11.18 30.34
CA SER A 257 20.97 11.16 31.75
C SER A 257 21.91 10.36 32.63
N PHE A 258 22.40 9.21 32.14
CA PHE A 258 23.41 8.42 32.82
C PHE A 258 24.71 9.20 32.99
N GLY A 259 25.25 9.79 31.92
CA GLY A 259 26.46 10.60 31.96
C GLY A 259 26.36 11.77 32.93
N PHE A 260 25.21 12.45 32.96
CA PHE A 260 24.94 13.54 33.90
C PHE A 260 24.94 13.08 35.36
N LYS A 261 24.25 11.97 35.69
CA LYS A 261 24.26 11.40 37.05
C LYS A 261 25.67 11.00 37.50
N CYS A 262 26.43 10.36 36.61
CA CYS A 262 27.82 9.99 36.86
C CYS A 262 28.69 11.22 37.13
N GLY A 263 28.57 12.27 36.31
CA GLY A 263 29.27 13.54 36.49
C GLY A 263 28.96 14.18 37.84
N GLN A 264 27.68 14.35 38.17
CA GLN A 264 27.26 14.92 39.45
C GLN A 264 27.80 14.15 40.65
N LYS A 265 27.77 12.81 40.62
CA LYS A 265 28.30 11.98 41.71
C LYS A 265 29.81 12.20 41.88
N LYS A 266 30.58 12.21 40.77
CA LYS A 266 32.02 12.46 40.78
C LYS A 266 32.35 13.86 41.32
N ASP A 267 31.67 14.89 40.84
CA ASP A 267 31.92 16.28 41.25
C ASP A 267 31.59 16.52 42.73
N ARG A 268 30.47 15.96 43.22
CA ARG A 268 30.12 15.99 44.65
C ARG A 268 31.13 15.23 45.48
N ALA A 269 31.55 14.04 45.06
CA ALA A 269 32.55 13.25 45.76
C ALA A 269 33.90 13.96 45.86
N ALA A 270 34.36 14.59 44.77
CA ALA A 270 35.57 15.40 44.76
C ALA A 270 35.45 16.60 45.72
N SER A 271 34.32 17.32 45.66
CA SER A 271 34.06 18.48 46.52
C SER A 271 34.04 18.09 48.00
N HIS A 272 33.32 17.02 48.36
CA HIS A 272 33.24 16.52 49.73
C HIS A 272 34.61 16.06 50.23
N ARG A 273 35.41 15.41 49.38
CA ARG A 273 36.79 15.00 49.73
C ARG A 273 37.68 16.19 50.04
N ILE A 274 37.57 17.28 49.28
CA ILE A 274 38.34 18.51 49.52
C ILE A 274 37.89 19.19 50.82
N LEU A 275 36.58 19.27 51.06
CA LEU A 275 36.04 19.89 52.28
C LEU A 275 36.39 19.10 53.54
N LEU A 276 36.30 17.77 53.50
CA LEU A 276 36.68 16.91 54.62
C LEU A 276 38.17 17.05 54.99
N LYS A 277 39.05 17.32 54.01
CA LYS A 277 40.47 17.61 54.28
C LYS A 277 40.67 18.96 54.99
N ARG A 278 39.81 19.94 54.74
CA ARG A 278 39.91 21.30 55.30
C ARG A 278 39.23 21.42 56.66
N ASP A 279 38.09 20.75 56.82
CA ASP A 279 37.32 20.66 58.04
C ASP A 279 37.00 19.19 58.34
N PRO A 280 37.68 18.55 59.31
CA PRO A 280 37.41 17.17 59.69
C PRO A 280 36.02 16.93 60.26
N ALA A 281 35.33 17.98 60.75
CA ALA A 281 33.95 17.89 61.24
C ALA A 281 32.91 18.11 60.13
N PHE A 282 33.36 18.28 58.88
CA PHE A 282 32.51 18.51 57.73
C PHE A 282 31.43 17.43 57.59
N THR A 283 30.19 17.88 57.43
CA THR A 283 29.08 17.06 56.92
C THR A 283 28.34 17.83 55.82
N ALA A 284 27.82 17.12 54.82
CA ALA A 284 27.06 17.75 53.73
C ALA A 284 25.90 18.61 54.26
N ALA A 285 25.19 18.11 55.28
CA ALA A 285 24.09 18.82 55.93
C ALA A 285 24.55 20.13 56.61
N SER A 286 25.69 20.14 57.31
CA SER A 286 26.21 21.35 57.97
C SER A 286 26.52 22.48 57.00
N TYR A 287 26.87 22.16 55.75
CA TYR A 287 27.13 23.13 54.68
C TYR A 287 25.94 23.31 53.72
N SER A 288 24.77 22.72 54.03
CA SER A 288 23.59 22.70 53.14
C SER A 288 23.90 22.18 51.72
N LEU A 289 24.87 21.28 51.59
CA LEU A 289 25.23 20.64 50.34
C LEU A 289 24.36 19.41 50.10
N ALA A 290 24.11 19.11 48.82
CA ALA A 290 23.43 17.90 48.44
C ALA A 290 24.28 16.67 48.83
N PRO A 291 23.69 15.62 49.43
CA PRO A 291 24.42 14.40 49.72
C PRO A 291 24.94 13.75 48.44
N ILE A 292 26.00 12.95 48.57
CA ILE A 292 26.45 12.09 47.47
C ILE A 292 25.43 10.96 47.37
N PRO A 293 24.86 10.70 46.17
CA PRO A 293 23.99 9.55 45.99
C PRO A 293 24.71 8.26 46.37
N GLU A 294 24.11 7.46 47.25
CA GLU A 294 24.67 6.17 47.68
C GLU A 294 24.72 5.20 46.49
N GLU A 295 23.61 5.09 45.77
CA GLU A 295 23.47 4.23 44.59
C GLU A 295 24.41 4.67 43.46
N GLU A 296 25.05 3.68 42.83
CA GLU A 296 25.85 3.90 41.63
C GLU A 296 24.92 4.04 40.42
N PRO A 297 25.09 5.07 39.57
CA PRO A 297 24.28 5.17 38.37
C PRO A 297 24.43 3.89 37.55
N THR A 298 23.31 3.24 37.22
CA THR A 298 23.32 2.05 36.36
C THR A 298 23.46 2.45 34.90
N PRO A 299 24.39 1.84 34.14
CA PRO A 299 24.48 2.04 32.69
C PRO A 299 23.15 1.67 32.00
N PRO A 300 22.73 2.43 30.99
CA PRO A 300 21.49 2.15 30.26
C PRO A 300 21.59 0.93 29.34
N PHE A 301 22.81 0.48 29.03
CA PHE A 301 23.10 -0.68 28.20
C PHE A 301 24.17 -1.55 28.88
N PRO A 302 24.14 -2.88 28.67
CA PRO A 302 25.18 -3.77 29.16
C PRO A 302 26.55 -3.35 28.62
N LEU A 303 27.56 -3.45 29.47
CA LEU A 303 28.96 -3.32 29.08
C LEU A 303 29.51 -4.75 29.02
N ASP A 304 29.71 -5.27 27.82
CA ASP A 304 30.37 -6.56 27.58
C ASP A 304 31.89 -6.46 27.81
#